data_AF-A0A6P2FQC4-F1
#
_entry.id   AF-A0A6P2FQC4-F1
#
_cell.length_a   1.000
_cell.length_b   1.000
_cell.length_c   1.000
_cell.angle_alpha   90.00
_cell.angle_beta   90.00
_cell.angle_gamma   90.00
#
_symmetry.space_group_name_H-M   'P 1'
#
loop_
_entity.id
_entity.type
_entity.pdbx_description
1 polymer ?
#
loop_
_entity_poly.entity_id
_entity_poly.type
_entity_poly.pdbx_seq_one_letter_code
_entity_poly.pdbx_strand_id
1 'polypeptide(L)' 'MKQHDELITAPNLDAADDFYEALLAAHEGLGTEESHAFNARLVLVLANHIGSTAVLKRALAAARQTAPGDTPGT' A
#
# COMPACT_ATOMS: atom_id res chain seq x y z
N MET A 1 -26.55 -3.36 -8.57
CA MET A 1 -26.04 -3.37 -7.18
C MET A 1 -24.52 -3.30 -7.29
N LYS A 2 -23.86 -2.31 -6.67
CA LYS A 2 -22.43 -2.03 -6.87
C LYS A 2 -21.58 -3.19 -6.33
N GLN A 3 -21.15 -4.10 -7.20
CA GLN A 3 -20.12 -5.09 -6.92
C GLN A 3 -18.76 -4.43 -7.10
N HIS A 4 -18.16 -3.82 -6.08
CA HIS A 4 -16.72 -3.48 -6.08
C HIS A 4 -16.18 -3.37 -4.63
N ASP A 5 -16.49 -4.35 -3.78
CA ASP A 5 -15.95 -4.45 -2.40
C ASP A 5 -14.84 -5.50 -2.27
N GLU A 6 -14.26 -5.91 -3.39
CA GLU A 6 -13.18 -6.90 -3.42
C GLU A 6 -11.82 -6.22 -3.22
N LEU A 7 -11.03 -6.76 -2.29
CA LEU A 7 -9.64 -6.36 -2.08
C LEU A 7 -8.76 -7.24 -2.98
N ILE A 8 -7.97 -6.61 -3.84
CA ILE A 8 -6.96 -7.31 -4.63
C ILE A 8 -5.64 -7.26 -3.86
N THR A 9 -5.15 -8.41 -3.41
CA THR A 9 -3.83 -8.55 -2.73
C THR A 9 -2.76 -9.17 -3.64
N ALA A 10 -3.13 -9.55 -4.86
CA ALA A 10 -2.22 -10.01 -5.89
C ALA A 10 -1.64 -8.82 -6.69
N PRO A 11 -0.51 -8.99 -7.40
CA PRO A 11 0.01 -7.97 -8.31
C PRO A 11 -1.05 -7.52 -9.32
N ASN A 12 -1.34 -6.22 -9.34
CA ASN A 12 -2.41 -5.63 -10.17
C ASN A 12 -2.00 -4.26 -10.74
N LEU A 13 -0.69 -4.04 -10.92
CA LEU A 13 -0.15 -2.85 -11.55
C LEU A 13 0.30 -3.20 -12.97
N ASP A 14 -0.15 -2.44 -13.97
CA ASP A 14 0.22 -2.66 -15.38
C ASP A 14 1.72 -2.45 -15.63
N ALA A 15 2.32 -1.48 -14.93
CA ALA A 15 3.75 -1.16 -14.98
C ALA A 15 4.29 -1.08 -13.53
N ALA A 16 4.47 -2.25 -12.91
CA ALA A 16 4.93 -2.34 -11.53
C ALA A 16 6.32 -1.71 -11.32
N ASP A 17 7.23 -1.88 -12.28
CA ASP A 17 8.59 -1.35 -12.22
C ASP A 17 8.59 0.18 -12.28
N ASP A 18 7.88 0.78 -13.25
CA ASP A 18 7.76 2.24 -13.38
C ASP A 18 7.20 2.89 -12.12
N PHE A 19 6.18 2.27 -11.50
CA PHE A 19 5.63 2.78 -10.25
C PHE A 19 6.62 2.64 -9.08
N TYR A 20 7.36 1.54 -9.02
CA TYR A 20 8.36 1.33 -7.99
C TYR A 20 9.51 2.34 -8.09
N GLU A 21 10.00 2.62 -9.30
CA GLU A 21 11.00 3.67 -9.55
C GLU A 21 10.47 5.05 -9.13
N ALA A 22 9.25 5.40 -9.52
CA ALA A 22 8.64 6.67 -9.13
C ALA A 22 8.47 6.80 -7.61
N LEU A 23 8.13 5.70 -6.92
CA LEU A 23 8.03 5.67 -5.47
C LEU A 23 9.39 5.90 -4.81
N LEU A 24 10.44 5.22 -5.28
CA LEU A 24 11.81 5.41 -4.77
C LEU A 24 12.30 6.85 -4.98
N ALA A 25 12.11 7.40 -6.18
CA ALA A 25 12.47 8.77 -6.50
C ALA A 25 11.76 9.79 -5.58
N ALA A 26 10.49 9.52 -5.22
CA ALA A 26 9.74 10.38 -4.31
C ALA A 26 10.27 10.37 -2.86
N HIS A 27 11.04 9.35 -2.49
CA HIS A 27 11.71 9.24 -1.19
C HIS A 27 13.13 9.81 -1.18
N GLU A 28 13.73 10.13 -2.33
CA GLU A 28 15.08 10.66 -2.39
C GLU A 28 15.21 11.98 -1.61
N GLY A 29 16.21 12.05 -0.74
CA GLY A 29 16.47 13.22 0.11
C GLY A 29 15.60 13.31 1.37
N LEU A 30 14.63 12.41 1.58
CA LEU A 30 13.83 12.38 2.81
C LEU A 30 14.54 11.59 3.91
N GLY A 31 14.56 12.13 5.13
CA GLY A 31 14.91 11.35 6.31
C GLY A 31 13.89 10.24 6.60
N THR A 32 14.19 9.35 7.54
CA THR A 32 13.31 8.24 7.93
C THR A 32 11.92 8.72 8.37
N GLU A 33 11.87 9.73 9.25
CA GLU A 33 10.60 10.28 9.75
C GLU A 33 9.78 10.95 8.63
N GLU A 34 10.45 11.68 7.74
CA GLU A 34 9.82 12.32 6.59
C GLU A 34 9.29 11.29 5.59
N SER A 35 10.03 10.21 5.38
CA SER A 35 9.61 9.06 4.56
C SER A 35 8.37 8.38 5.15
N HIS A 36 8.31 8.19 6.48
CA HIS A 36 7.11 7.66 7.13
C HIS A 36 5.91 8.61 6.98
N ALA A 37 6.12 9.92 7.16
CA ALA A 37 5.08 10.92 6.97
C ALA A 37 4.61 11.02 5.51
N PHE A 38 5.52 10.85 4.55
CA PHE A 38 5.18 10.74 3.12
C PHE A 38 4.30 9.51 2.86
N ASN A 39 4.69 8.34 3.34
CA ASN A 39 3.92 7.11 3.18
C ASN A 39 2.51 7.20 3.80
N ALA A 40 2.39 7.80 4.99
CA ALA A 40 1.08 8.01 5.61
C ALA A 40 0.17 8.89 4.75
N ARG A 41 0.71 9.98 4.16
CA ARG A 41 -0.03 10.86 3.24
C ARG A 41 -0.42 10.13 1.95
N LEU A 42 0.49 9.36 1.36
CA LEU A 42 0.22 8.57 0.16
C LEU A 42 -0.91 7.56 0.40
N VAL A 43 -0.87 6.83 1.53
CA VAL A 43 -1.93 5.89 1.91
C VAL A 43 -3.29 6.59 2.03
N LEU A 44 -3.35 7.79 2.63
CA LEU A 44 -4.61 8.55 2.74
C LEU A 44 -5.14 8.99 1.36
N VAL A 45 -4.28 9.43 0.45
CA VAL A 45 -4.68 9.79 -0.92
C VAL A 45 -5.24 8.58 -1.66
N LEU A 46 -4.58 7.43 -1.58
CA LEU A 46 -5.05 6.19 -2.19
C LEU A 46 -6.36 5.71 -1.55
N ALA A 47 -6.50 5.86 -0.23
CA ALA A 47 -7.73 5.51 0.46
C ALA A 47 -8.92 6.36 0.01
N ASN A 48 -8.70 7.66 -0.21
CA ASN A 48 -9.70 8.55 -0.78
C ASN A 48 -10.08 8.17 -2.21
N HIS A 49 -9.11 7.73 -3.02
CA HIS A 49 -9.37 7.24 -4.37
C HIS A 49 -10.21 5.95 -4.37
N ILE A 50 -9.93 5.02 -3.44
CA ILE A 50 -10.70 3.77 -3.28
C ILE A 50 -12.15 4.06 -2.83
N GLY A 51 -12.35 4.97 -1.87
CA GLY A 51 -13.67 5.43 -1.44
C GLY A 51 -14.58 4.41 -0.74
N SER A 52 -14.16 3.14 -0.59
CA SER A 52 -14.88 2.10 0.17
C SER A 52 -14.24 1.79 1.52
N THR A 53 -14.93 2.15 2.60
CA THR A 53 -14.52 1.78 3.97
C THR A 53 -14.41 0.27 4.17
N ALA A 54 -15.22 -0.54 3.48
CA ALA A 54 -15.17 -2.00 3.63
C ALA A 54 -13.91 -2.58 2.97
N VAL A 55 -13.54 -2.10 1.77
CA VAL A 55 -12.24 -2.44 1.13
C VAL A 55 -11.07 -2.00 2.00
N LEU A 56 -11.11 -0.77 2.54
CA LEU A 56 -10.05 -0.25 3.41
C LEU A 56 -9.87 -1.07 4.69
N LYS A 57 -10.97 -1.48 5.34
CA LYS A 57 -10.90 -2.37 6.51
C LYS A 57 -10.29 -3.73 6.18
N ARG A 58 -10.62 -4.29 5.00
CA ARG A 58 -10.00 -5.54 4.52
C ARG A 58 -8.50 -5.35 4.26
N ALA A 59 -8.11 -4.23 3.65
CA ALA A 59 -6.70 -3.90 3.40
C ALA A 59 -5.90 -3.81 4.70
N LEU A 60 -6.44 -3.16 5.74
CA LEU A 60 -5.81 -3.10 7.07
C LEU A 60 -5.65 -4.49 7.71
N ALA A 61 -6.66 -5.35 7.58
CA ALA A 61 -6.59 -6.72 8.08
C ALA A 61 -5.55 -7.57 7.31
N ALA A 62 -5.44 -7.38 5.98
CA ALA A 62 -4.43 -8.04 5.17
C ALA A 62 -3.01 -7.57 5.54
N ALA A 63 -2.79 -6.25 5.66
CA ALA A 63 -1.49 -5.67 6.03
C ALA A 63 -0.98 -6.14 7.41
N ARG A 64 -1.89 -6.42 8.36
CA ARG A 64 -1.55 -7.01 9.67
C ARG A 64 -1.08 -8.46 9.59
N GLN A 65 -1.58 -9.24 8.61
CA GLN A 65 -1.20 -10.64 8.42
C GLN A 65 0.12 -10.77 7.66
N THR A 66 0.43 -9.82 6.79
CA THR A 66 1.65 -9.80 5.99
C THR A 66 2.84 -9.16 6.72
N ALA A 67 2.76 -8.91 8.04
CA ALA A 67 3.90 -8.42 8.82
C ALA A 67 4.81 -9.61 9.20
N PRO A 68 6.01 -9.77 8.59
CA PRO A 68 6.91 -10.86 8.91
C PRO A 68 8.03 -10.34 9.81
N GLY A 69 8.00 -10.78 11.06
CA GLY A 69 9.21 -11.23 11.75
C GLY A 69 9.49 -12.72 11.47
N ASP A 70 8.86 -13.32 10.47
CA ASP A 70 8.98 -14.75 10.16
C ASP A 70 9.46 -14.95 8.73
N THR A 71 10.78 -14.90 8.57
CA THR A 71 11.46 -15.75 7.60
C THR A 71 11.39 -17.18 8.14
N PRO A 72 10.70 -18.14 7.50
CA PRO A 72 11.05 -19.54 7.63
C PRO A 72 12.34 -19.73 6.83
N GLY A 73 13.45 -19.42 7.48
CA GLY A 73 14.80 -19.75 7.06
C GLY A 73 15.44 -20.65 8.10
N THR A 74 15.01 -21.91 8.15
CA THR A 74 15.82 -23.07 8.55
C THR A 74 15.34 -24.28 7.77
#